data_AF-A0A2N5W4Y9-F1
#
_entry.id   AF-A0A2N5W4Y9-F1
#
_cell.length_a   1.000
_cell.length_b   1.000
_cell.length_c   1.000
_cell.angle_alpha   90.00
_cell.angle_beta   90.00
_cell.angle_gamma   90.00
#
_symmetry.space_group_name_H-M   'P 1'
#
loop_
_entity.id
_entity.type
_entity.pdbx_description
1 polymer ?
#
loop_
_entity_poly.entity_id
_entity_poly.type
_entity_poly.pdbx_seq_one_letter_code
_entity_poly.pdbx_strand_id
1 'polypeptide(L)'
;MDCRTPTEIWHRILRYLDPIELDRLARASSFTHKLIYANSHRQHIWQSQFLNHFDHPLEDDAVRNIFLSHPSTTTLASSHQVDWLHTLATRIILRNILTTADHHRMTELLIKHYPDAQLLALYDLIFLILNTAQRTTDSLNLTFLKEVFSSNPTAQLVMMHQRSTHLDPIFAERASLHDPVVRAAAKLHTLYGLTSYDVSNSLRTRGMARESCYALANYTPHSLYGPFVPDQSCTVNWPHLEALSVVVGLNLYSIRKQAIDNDHPPNNNNNNRSPTGPPHELPTLPVDPPLFSMPDTPGYPHPAGPILQHLGSDHPRLYHTHTHTHAAAAARKPELIPWPILDSLHASRPHTQLMHPAYEHPPLPWPPLPSPASDPLPLDLNHYDWAGVSGRWLRVVCYLDYRLFHDYNFGRKMSTSLNDCSEVLRIMTLELNVIAIGTHPESYEPQHIPMDVQTNRRDRPPIYFEGTSAYNVGASRNLIVGQAVSQVRGCVSMTVDGEVRWTLVSTLGGVDRWASEGIQVGGVRARWGVVGVWSDVNRDEVDGPVGPFYFFKTSY
;
A
#
# COMPACT_ATOMS: atom_id res chain seq x y z
N MET A 1 -2.59 -57.02 0.21
CA MET A 1 -4.03 -56.67 0.11
C MET A 1 -4.24 -56.09 -1.28
N ASP A 2 -4.87 -56.86 -2.16
CA ASP A 2 -5.22 -56.38 -3.51
C ASP A 2 -6.41 -55.44 -3.41
N CYS A 3 -6.15 -54.15 -3.24
CA CYS A 3 -7.16 -53.11 -3.30
C CYS A 3 -7.67 -53.00 -4.75
N ARG A 4 -8.77 -53.70 -5.05
CA ARG A 4 -9.49 -53.69 -6.35
C ARG A 4 -10.24 -52.38 -6.65
N THR A 5 -9.94 -51.28 -5.96
CA THR A 5 -10.55 -49.98 -6.24
C THR A 5 -9.93 -49.38 -7.51
N PRO A 6 -10.73 -48.96 -8.49
CA PRO A 6 -10.24 -48.24 -9.67
C PRO A 6 -9.38 -47.03 -9.27
N THR A 7 -8.30 -46.80 -10.02
CA THR A 7 -7.35 -45.71 -9.80
C THR A 7 -8.01 -44.32 -9.78
N GLU A 8 -9.12 -44.16 -10.50
CA GLU A 8 -9.92 -42.94 -10.56
C GLU A 8 -10.60 -42.62 -9.21
N ILE A 9 -11.05 -43.64 -8.48
CA ILE A 9 -11.66 -43.46 -7.16
C ILE A 9 -10.58 -43.01 -6.18
N TRP A 10 -9.39 -43.62 -6.25
CA TRP A 10 -8.25 -43.19 -5.47
C TRP A 10 -7.87 -41.74 -5.78
N HIS A 11 -7.77 -41.35 -7.05
CA HIS A 11 -7.46 -39.95 -7.40
C HIS A 11 -8.50 -38.97 -6.83
N ARG A 12 -9.80 -39.33 -6.84
CA ARG A 12 -10.84 -38.50 -6.22
C ARG A 12 -10.66 -38.40 -4.71
N ILE A 13 -10.39 -39.50 -4.02
CA ILE A 13 -10.15 -39.51 -2.56
C ILE A 13 -8.93 -38.65 -2.22
N LEU A 14 -7.81 -38.87 -2.93
CA LEU A 14 -6.57 -38.13 -2.71
C LEU A 14 -6.76 -36.63 -2.93
N ARG A 15 -7.65 -36.22 -3.86
CA ARG A 15 -7.96 -34.80 -4.11
C ARG A 15 -8.50 -34.07 -2.87
N TYR A 16 -9.19 -34.75 -1.97
CA TYR A 16 -9.80 -34.12 -0.79
C TYR A 16 -8.89 -34.08 0.44
N LEU A 17 -7.72 -34.74 0.39
CA LEU A 17 -6.77 -34.74 1.50
C LEU A 17 -5.84 -33.54 1.41
N ASP A 18 -5.47 -32.99 2.57
CA ASP A 18 -4.45 -31.95 2.64
C ASP A 18 -3.07 -32.54 2.23
N PRO A 19 -2.17 -31.76 1.58
CA PRO A 19 -0.85 -32.23 1.19
C PRO A 19 -0.02 -32.88 2.31
N ILE A 20 -0.20 -32.45 3.56
CA ILE A 20 0.48 -33.06 4.72
C ILE A 20 -0.10 -34.43 5.04
N GLU A 21 -1.42 -34.59 4.91
CA GLU A 21 -2.12 -35.86 5.10
C GLU A 21 -1.77 -36.85 3.98
N LEU A 22 -1.63 -36.36 2.74
CA LEU A 22 -1.14 -37.16 1.61
C LEU A 22 0.26 -37.72 1.88
N ASP A 23 1.16 -36.89 2.39
CA ASP A 23 2.51 -37.33 2.75
C ASP A 23 2.51 -38.36 3.91
N ARG A 24 1.63 -38.18 4.91
CA ARG A 24 1.41 -39.20 5.97
C ARG A 24 0.85 -40.51 5.40
N LEU A 25 -0.11 -40.44 4.50
CA LEU A 25 -0.71 -41.61 3.85
C LEU A 25 0.30 -42.35 2.97
N ALA A 26 1.17 -41.62 2.27
CA ALA A 26 2.24 -42.21 1.47
C ALA A 26 3.22 -43.02 2.32
N ARG A 27 3.45 -42.62 3.58
CA ARG A 27 4.28 -43.38 4.54
C ARG A 27 3.59 -44.61 5.12
N ALA A 28 2.26 -44.74 5.01
CA ALA A 28 1.52 -45.82 5.66
C ALA A 28 1.72 -47.19 4.98
N SER A 29 1.94 -47.23 3.66
CA SER A 29 2.14 -48.49 2.93
C SER A 29 2.92 -48.32 1.63
N SER A 30 3.57 -49.39 1.16
CA SER A 30 4.22 -49.37 -0.16
C SER A 30 3.25 -49.19 -1.32
N PHE A 31 1.99 -49.62 -1.16
CA PHE A 31 0.92 -49.42 -2.13
C PHE A 31 0.56 -47.93 -2.25
N THR A 32 0.27 -47.26 -1.13
CA THR A 32 -0.08 -45.83 -1.12
C THR A 32 1.10 -44.95 -1.56
N HIS A 33 2.33 -45.31 -1.20
CA HIS A 33 3.53 -44.65 -1.71
C HIS A 33 3.62 -44.71 -3.23
N LYS A 34 3.45 -45.90 -3.82
CA LYS A 34 3.49 -46.08 -5.29
C LYS A 34 2.34 -45.34 -5.97
N LEU A 35 1.16 -45.36 -5.37
CA LEU A 35 -0.03 -44.66 -5.88
C LEU A 35 0.20 -43.14 -5.97
N ILE A 36 0.83 -42.54 -4.96
CA ILE A 36 1.05 -41.09 -4.85
C ILE A 36 2.28 -40.62 -5.65
N TYR A 37 3.39 -41.37 -5.58
CA TYR A 37 4.69 -40.91 -6.12
C TYR A 37 5.17 -41.64 -7.37
N ALA A 38 4.76 -42.88 -7.64
CA ALA A 38 5.33 -43.70 -8.72
C ALA A 38 4.51 -43.69 -10.03
N ASN A 39 3.35 -43.04 -10.07
CA ASN A 39 2.42 -43.09 -11.19
C ASN A 39 2.91 -42.24 -12.39
N SER A 40 2.69 -42.70 -13.62
CA SER A 40 2.89 -41.94 -14.87
C SER A 40 2.04 -40.66 -14.93
N HIS A 41 0.97 -40.57 -14.13
CA HIS A 41 0.10 -39.39 -13.99
C HIS A 41 0.47 -38.49 -12.78
N ARG A 42 1.66 -38.64 -12.20
CA ARG A 42 2.12 -37.88 -11.01
C ARG A 42 1.84 -36.38 -11.13
N GLN A 43 2.20 -35.75 -12.24
CA GLN A 43 2.04 -34.30 -12.42
C GLN A 43 0.57 -33.86 -12.38
N HIS A 44 -0.37 -34.67 -12.88
CA HIS A 44 -1.79 -34.32 -12.87
C HIS A 44 -2.37 -34.30 -11.43
N ILE A 45 -1.98 -35.25 -10.58
CA ILE A 45 -2.41 -35.28 -9.18
C ILE A 45 -1.90 -34.04 -8.46
N TRP A 46 -0.60 -33.74 -8.56
CA TRP A 46 0.00 -32.61 -7.86
C TRP A 46 -0.44 -31.26 -8.42
N GLN A 47 -0.73 -31.16 -9.73
CA GLN A 47 -1.39 -30.00 -10.31
C GLN A 47 -2.80 -29.81 -9.72
N SER A 48 -3.60 -30.88 -9.65
CA SER A 48 -4.94 -30.79 -9.07
C SER A 48 -4.91 -30.40 -7.59
N GLN A 49 -3.90 -30.86 -6.85
CA GLN A 49 -3.66 -30.45 -5.46
C GLN A 49 -3.26 -28.98 -5.37
N PHE A 50 -2.34 -28.52 -6.21
CA PHE A 50 -1.96 -27.11 -6.27
C PHE A 50 -3.18 -26.22 -6.47
N LEU A 51 -4.03 -26.55 -7.45
CA LEU A 51 -5.24 -25.78 -7.79
C LEU A 51 -6.35 -25.84 -6.73
N ASN A 52 -6.29 -26.76 -5.77
CA ASN A 52 -7.21 -26.75 -4.63
C ASN A 52 -6.78 -25.74 -3.55
N HIS A 53 -5.50 -25.31 -3.55
CA HIS A 53 -4.93 -24.47 -2.50
C HIS A 53 -4.44 -23.09 -2.99
N PHE A 54 -4.20 -22.95 -4.29
CA PHE A 54 -3.63 -21.75 -4.91
C PHE A 54 -4.33 -21.44 -6.22
N ASP A 55 -4.28 -20.17 -6.61
CA ASP A 55 -4.89 -19.69 -7.85
C ASP A 55 -4.22 -20.31 -9.08
N HIS A 56 -4.97 -20.44 -10.19
CA HIS A 56 -4.44 -21.02 -11.42
C HIS A 56 -3.46 -20.04 -12.10
N PRO A 57 -2.12 -20.30 -12.07
CA PRO A 57 -1.14 -19.29 -12.45
C PRO A 57 -0.91 -19.22 -13.95
N LEU A 58 -1.47 -20.16 -14.73
CA LEU A 58 -1.22 -20.27 -16.18
C LEU A 58 -2.39 -19.74 -17.03
N GLU A 59 -3.47 -19.24 -16.44
CA GLU A 59 -4.65 -18.73 -17.17
C GLU A 59 -4.38 -17.38 -17.83
N ASP A 60 -3.82 -16.43 -17.08
CA ASP A 60 -3.46 -15.09 -17.55
C ASP A 60 -2.01 -15.07 -18.04
N ASP A 61 -1.74 -14.53 -19.23
CA ASP A 61 -0.40 -14.52 -19.84
C ASP A 61 0.62 -13.71 -19.02
N ALA A 62 0.21 -12.59 -18.41
CA ALA A 62 1.09 -11.78 -17.58
C ALA A 62 1.45 -12.53 -16.29
N VAL A 63 0.45 -13.14 -15.64
CA VAL A 63 0.66 -13.97 -14.44
C VAL A 63 1.51 -15.20 -14.76
N ARG A 64 1.27 -15.84 -15.91
CA ARG A 64 2.03 -17.01 -16.38
C ARG A 64 3.50 -16.69 -16.52
N ASN A 65 3.83 -15.55 -17.13
CA ASN A 65 5.21 -15.13 -17.30
C ASN A 65 5.90 -14.89 -15.95
N ILE A 66 5.25 -14.16 -15.04
CA ILE A 66 5.76 -13.95 -13.67
C ILE A 66 6.00 -15.28 -12.97
N PHE A 67 5.04 -16.20 -13.05
CA PHE A 67 5.11 -17.50 -12.38
C PHE A 67 6.23 -18.37 -12.93
N LEU A 68 6.36 -18.50 -14.25
CA LEU A 68 7.34 -19.39 -14.88
C LEU A 68 8.78 -18.84 -14.82
N SER A 69 8.96 -17.51 -14.80
CA SER A 69 10.29 -16.91 -14.70
C SER A 69 10.85 -16.90 -13.27
N HIS A 70 10.04 -17.20 -12.26
CA HIS A 70 10.43 -17.03 -10.87
C HIS A 70 11.28 -18.20 -10.34
N PRO A 71 12.38 -17.95 -9.60
CA PRO A 71 13.25 -19.01 -9.06
C PRO A 71 12.53 -20.03 -8.16
N SER A 72 11.50 -19.58 -7.43
CA SER A 72 10.68 -20.44 -6.55
C SER A 72 9.71 -21.37 -7.30
N THR A 73 9.63 -21.27 -8.63
CA THR A 73 8.86 -22.18 -9.49
C THR A 73 9.81 -23.18 -10.11
N THR A 74 9.71 -24.45 -9.71
CA THR A 74 10.59 -25.50 -10.23
C THR A 74 10.04 -26.03 -11.56
N THR A 75 10.87 -26.08 -12.59
CA THR A 75 10.52 -26.69 -13.89
C THR A 75 11.29 -27.99 -14.10
N LEU A 76 10.67 -28.96 -14.75
CA LEU A 76 11.30 -30.21 -15.16
C LEU A 76 12.32 -29.94 -16.27
N ALA A 77 13.58 -30.33 -16.02
CA ALA A 77 14.72 -30.06 -16.91
C ALA A 77 14.54 -30.63 -18.33
N SER A 78 13.68 -31.63 -18.53
CA SER A 78 13.47 -32.31 -19.80
C SER A 78 12.37 -31.72 -20.68
N SER A 79 11.41 -30.97 -20.13
CA SER A 79 10.21 -30.52 -20.85
C SER A 79 9.83 -29.06 -20.62
N HIS A 80 10.56 -28.32 -19.78
CA HIS A 80 10.20 -26.98 -19.31
C HIS A 80 8.78 -26.90 -18.69
N GLN A 81 8.18 -28.04 -18.36
CA GLN A 81 6.89 -28.11 -17.68
C GLN A 81 7.09 -27.87 -16.18
N VAL A 82 6.10 -27.24 -15.54
CA VAL A 82 6.11 -27.02 -14.08
C VAL A 82 6.18 -28.36 -13.35
N ASP A 83 7.10 -28.46 -12.40
CA ASP A 83 7.11 -29.55 -11.43
C ASP A 83 6.16 -29.19 -10.28
N TRP A 84 4.92 -29.63 -10.42
CA TRP A 84 3.84 -29.29 -9.49
C TRP A 84 4.07 -29.80 -8.08
N LEU A 85 4.75 -30.95 -7.91
CA LEU A 85 5.04 -31.47 -6.58
C LEU A 85 6.00 -30.54 -5.84
N HIS A 86 7.16 -30.24 -6.43
CA HIS A 86 8.16 -29.40 -5.77
C HIS A 86 7.61 -27.99 -5.54
N THR A 87 6.92 -27.43 -6.54
CA THR A 87 6.30 -26.10 -6.47
C THR A 87 5.23 -26.00 -5.38
N LEU A 88 4.44 -27.05 -5.17
CA LEU A 88 3.48 -27.14 -4.06
C LEU A 88 4.19 -27.36 -2.73
N ALA A 89 5.15 -28.29 -2.67
CA ALA A 89 5.87 -28.63 -1.44
C ALA A 89 6.53 -27.41 -0.80
N THR A 90 7.17 -26.54 -1.59
CA THR A 90 7.77 -25.29 -1.08
C THR A 90 6.74 -24.38 -0.42
N ARG A 91 5.52 -24.28 -0.97
CA ARG A 91 4.43 -23.47 -0.38
C ARG A 91 3.84 -24.09 0.87
N ILE A 92 3.76 -25.43 0.94
CA ILE A 92 3.30 -26.14 2.13
C ILE A 92 4.33 -26.08 3.26
N ILE A 93 5.63 -26.10 2.94
CA ILE A 93 6.70 -25.82 3.90
C ILE A 93 6.54 -24.41 4.48
N LEU A 94 6.36 -23.41 3.61
CA LEU A 94 6.07 -22.03 4.04
C LEU A 94 4.87 -21.98 4.98
N ARG A 95 3.74 -22.61 4.60
CA ARG A 95 2.54 -22.69 5.44
C ARG A 95 2.87 -23.23 6.83
N ASN A 96 3.53 -24.39 6.90
CA ASN A 96 3.85 -25.06 8.16
C ASN A 96 4.73 -24.21 9.09
N ILE A 97 5.69 -23.49 8.52
CA ILE A 97 6.54 -22.57 9.28
C ILE A 97 5.69 -21.42 9.82
N LEU A 98 4.97 -20.71 8.93
CA LEU A 98 4.28 -19.47 9.28
C LEU A 98 2.99 -19.69 10.08
N THR A 99 2.40 -20.89 10.09
CA THR A 99 1.27 -21.22 10.98
C THR A 99 1.73 -21.70 12.37
N THR A 100 3.04 -21.84 12.61
CA THR A 100 3.56 -22.24 13.92
C THR A 100 3.41 -21.09 14.92
N ALA A 101 2.54 -21.26 15.92
CA ALA A 101 2.27 -20.22 16.92
C ALA A 101 3.44 -20.00 17.90
N ASP A 102 4.17 -21.06 18.25
CA ASP A 102 5.30 -20.99 19.16
C ASP A 102 6.52 -20.33 18.49
N HIS A 103 6.98 -19.21 19.06
CA HIS A 103 8.06 -18.42 18.52
C HIS A 103 9.37 -19.19 18.40
N HIS A 104 9.73 -19.99 19.42
CA HIS A 104 10.98 -20.75 19.41
C HIS A 104 10.96 -21.80 18.30
N ARG A 105 9.85 -22.55 18.21
CA ARG A 105 9.66 -23.57 17.19
C ARG A 105 9.61 -23.00 15.79
N MET A 106 8.96 -21.87 15.58
CA MET A 106 8.93 -21.18 14.30
C MET A 106 10.36 -20.79 13.87
N THR A 107 11.15 -20.23 14.79
CA THR A 107 12.55 -19.87 14.55
C THR A 107 13.41 -21.09 14.22
N GLU A 108 13.25 -22.22 14.93
CA GLU A 108 13.94 -23.48 14.59
C GLU A 108 13.60 -23.96 13.16
N LEU A 109 12.32 -23.89 12.78
CA LEU A 109 11.88 -24.30 11.45
C LEU A 109 12.39 -23.36 10.36
N LEU A 110 12.45 -22.05 10.62
CA LEU A 110 13.07 -21.07 9.74
C LEU A 110 14.54 -21.40 9.53
N ILE A 111 15.33 -21.55 10.60
CA ILE A 111 16.75 -21.90 10.51
C ILE A 111 16.96 -23.20 9.72
N LYS A 112 16.09 -24.19 9.94
CA LYS A 112 16.18 -25.49 9.28
C LYS A 112 15.91 -25.43 7.77
N HIS A 113 14.89 -24.68 7.35
CA HIS A 113 14.42 -24.67 5.95
C HIS A 113 14.95 -23.48 5.14
N TYR A 114 15.28 -22.39 5.81
CA TYR A 114 15.73 -21.12 5.26
C TYR A 114 16.83 -20.53 6.17
N PRO A 115 18.03 -21.14 6.20
CA PRO A 115 19.18 -20.54 6.90
C PRO A 115 19.42 -19.14 6.33
N ASP A 116 20.04 -18.21 7.08
CA ASP A 116 20.07 -16.76 6.76
C ASP A 116 20.35 -16.41 5.29
N ALA A 117 21.25 -17.13 4.63
CA ALA A 117 21.58 -16.93 3.21
C ALA A 117 20.42 -17.20 2.23
N GLN A 118 19.38 -17.91 2.66
CA GLN A 118 18.21 -18.33 1.88
C GLN A 118 16.90 -17.68 2.37
N LEU A 119 16.93 -16.90 3.45
CA LEU A 119 15.73 -16.25 3.98
C LEU A 119 15.09 -15.30 2.97
N LEU A 120 15.89 -14.65 2.12
CA LEU A 120 15.37 -13.82 1.03
C LEU A 120 14.46 -14.63 0.09
N ALA A 121 14.78 -15.90 -0.19
CA ALA A 121 13.97 -16.76 -1.05
C ALA A 121 12.59 -17.07 -0.45
N LEU A 122 12.44 -16.99 0.88
CA LEU A 122 11.15 -17.10 1.54
C LEU A 122 10.29 -15.86 1.27
N TYR A 123 10.86 -14.65 1.33
CA TYR A 123 10.17 -13.42 0.94
C TYR A 123 9.81 -13.42 -0.55
N ASP A 124 10.74 -13.85 -1.42
CA ASP A 124 10.50 -13.96 -2.85
C ASP A 124 9.30 -14.89 -3.14
N LEU A 125 9.18 -15.99 -2.40
CA LEU A 125 8.01 -16.87 -2.51
C LEU A 125 6.71 -16.19 -2.04
N ILE A 126 6.74 -15.43 -0.94
CA ILE A 126 5.57 -14.66 -0.46
C ILE A 126 5.14 -13.65 -1.53
N PHE A 127 6.09 -12.89 -2.09
CA PHE A 127 5.80 -11.93 -3.17
C PHE A 127 5.30 -12.62 -4.43
N LEU A 128 5.84 -13.78 -4.80
CA LEU A 128 5.33 -14.57 -5.91
C LEU A 128 3.86 -14.95 -5.71
N ILE A 129 3.48 -15.43 -4.51
CA ILE A 129 2.10 -15.79 -4.20
C ILE A 129 1.19 -14.56 -4.30
N LEU A 130 1.63 -13.41 -3.79
CA LEU A 130 0.88 -12.16 -3.88
C LEU A 130 0.72 -11.68 -5.34
N ASN A 131 1.79 -11.71 -6.12
CA ASN A 131 1.82 -11.24 -7.52
C ASN A 131 1.05 -12.16 -8.48
N THR A 132 0.79 -13.40 -8.06
CA THR A 132 0.01 -14.38 -8.85
C THR A 132 -1.43 -14.52 -8.35
N ALA A 133 -1.85 -13.71 -7.37
CA ALA A 133 -3.20 -13.73 -6.83
C ALA A 133 -4.24 -13.20 -7.83
N GLN A 134 -5.33 -13.94 -8.02
CA GLN A 134 -6.43 -13.58 -8.93
C GLN A 134 -7.13 -12.26 -8.56
N ARG A 135 -7.83 -11.69 -9.55
CA ARG A 135 -8.63 -10.44 -9.44
C ARG A 135 -9.84 -10.55 -8.53
N THR A 136 -10.37 -11.75 -8.39
CA THR A 136 -11.60 -12.01 -7.64
C THR A 136 -11.39 -11.77 -6.15
N THR A 137 -12.49 -11.61 -5.42
CA THR A 137 -12.50 -11.57 -3.96
C THR A 137 -12.11 -12.92 -3.35
N ASP A 138 -12.26 -13.99 -4.12
CA ASP A 138 -12.12 -15.38 -3.67
C ASP A 138 -10.75 -15.98 -4.04
N SER A 139 -9.74 -15.14 -4.24
CA SER A 139 -8.37 -15.58 -4.52
C SER A 139 -7.87 -16.52 -3.41
N LEU A 140 -7.48 -17.73 -3.81
CA LEU A 140 -6.91 -18.74 -2.94
C LEU A 140 -5.54 -18.30 -2.44
N ASN A 141 -4.76 -17.60 -3.28
CA ASN A 141 -3.47 -17.04 -2.87
C ASN A 141 -3.61 -15.99 -1.76
N LEU A 142 -4.59 -15.08 -1.87
CA LEU A 142 -4.88 -14.13 -0.80
C LEU A 142 -5.41 -14.81 0.46
N THR A 143 -6.27 -15.82 0.29
CA THR A 143 -6.79 -16.60 1.42
C THR A 143 -5.65 -17.27 2.17
N PHE A 144 -4.71 -17.88 1.45
CA PHE A 144 -3.49 -18.46 2.00
C PHE A 144 -2.64 -17.41 2.75
N LEU A 145 -2.38 -16.25 2.15
CA LEU A 145 -1.56 -15.20 2.78
C LEU A 145 -2.23 -14.65 4.05
N LYS A 146 -3.55 -14.48 4.04
CA LYS A 146 -4.33 -14.10 5.22
C LYS A 146 -4.27 -15.18 6.30
N GLU A 147 -4.39 -16.46 5.91
CA GLU A 147 -4.30 -17.57 6.86
C GLU A 147 -2.96 -17.57 7.61
N VAL A 148 -1.85 -17.42 6.89
CA VAL A 148 -0.51 -17.47 7.52
C VAL A 148 -0.17 -16.22 8.33
N PHE A 149 -0.65 -15.03 7.95
CA PHE A 149 -0.32 -13.78 8.66
C PHE A 149 -1.40 -13.31 9.62
N SER A 150 -2.67 -13.27 9.20
CA SER A 150 -3.75 -12.72 10.03
C SER A 150 -4.09 -13.64 11.21
N SER A 151 -3.93 -14.97 11.06
CA SER A 151 -4.20 -15.93 12.13
C SER A 151 -3.02 -16.11 13.09
N ASN A 152 -1.81 -15.63 12.75
CA ASN A 152 -0.62 -15.85 13.54
C ASN A 152 0.18 -14.55 13.78
N PRO A 153 -0.05 -13.87 14.93
CA PRO A 153 0.74 -12.70 15.33
C PRO A 153 2.24 -12.96 15.44
N THR A 154 2.65 -14.19 15.77
CA THR A 154 4.06 -14.58 15.80
C THR A 154 4.68 -14.47 14.41
N ALA A 155 3.95 -14.86 13.36
CA ALA A 155 4.42 -14.72 11.99
C ALA A 155 4.54 -13.24 11.58
N GLN A 156 3.58 -12.39 11.98
CA GLN A 156 3.69 -10.94 11.76
C GLN A 156 4.96 -10.38 12.44
N LEU A 157 5.17 -10.72 13.73
CA LEU A 157 6.33 -10.27 14.48
C LEU A 157 7.65 -10.71 13.84
N VAL A 158 7.79 -12.00 13.51
CA VAL A 158 9.04 -12.57 12.99
C VAL A 158 9.32 -12.14 11.55
N MET A 159 8.29 -11.97 10.71
CA MET A 159 8.47 -11.70 9.28
C MET A 159 8.39 -10.21 8.89
N MET A 160 7.80 -9.35 9.73
CA MET A 160 7.62 -7.93 9.40
C MET A 160 8.32 -7.02 10.41
N HIS A 161 8.46 -7.46 11.66
CA HIS A 161 9.04 -6.63 12.70
C HIS A 161 10.46 -7.01 13.07
N GLN A 162 10.86 -8.28 12.99
CA GLN A 162 12.19 -8.74 13.38
C GLN A 162 13.04 -9.12 12.16
N ARG A 163 14.33 -8.82 12.22
CA ARG A 163 15.31 -9.47 11.35
C ARG A 163 15.48 -10.90 11.88
N SER A 164 15.29 -11.92 11.03
CA SER A 164 15.25 -13.33 11.47
C SER A 164 16.33 -13.69 12.48
N THR A 165 15.93 -14.47 13.50
CA THR A 165 16.69 -14.89 14.70
C THR A 165 17.08 -13.81 15.71
N HIS A 166 17.01 -12.53 15.34
CA HIS A 166 17.31 -11.41 16.25
C HIS A 166 16.03 -10.78 16.80
N LEU A 167 16.09 -10.32 18.06
CA LEU A 167 14.95 -9.71 18.75
C LEU A 167 14.77 -8.23 18.40
N ASP A 168 15.76 -7.61 17.76
CA ASP A 168 15.72 -6.19 17.43
C ASP A 168 14.72 -5.93 16.30
N PRO A 169 13.83 -4.92 16.47
CA PRO A 169 12.91 -4.59 15.42
C PRO A 169 13.64 -3.98 14.23
N ILE A 170 13.21 -4.28 13.01
CA ILE A 170 13.76 -3.79 11.74
C ILE A 170 13.93 -2.26 11.76
N PHE A 171 12.96 -1.54 12.34
CA PHE A 171 13.00 -0.08 12.49
C PHE A 171 14.16 0.44 13.35
N ALA A 172 14.69 -0.36 14.28
CA ALA A 172 15.82 0.04 15.13
C ALA A 172 17.13 0.07 14.33
N GLU A 173 17.21 -0.71 13.26
CA GLU A 173 18.41 -0.86 12.43
C GLU A 173 18.33 -0.01 11.17
N ARG A 174 17.99 1.28 11.23
CA ARG A 174 17.96 2.16 10.03
C ARG A 174 19.24 2.13 9.20
N ALA A 175 20.37 1.70 9.75
CA ALA A 175 21.62 1.49 9.04
C ALA A 175 21.61 0.29 8.07
N SER A 176 20.66 -0.64 8.18
CA SER A 176 20.52 -1.85 7.37
C SER A 176 19.89 -1.60 5.99
N LEU A 177 19.98 -0.37 5.46
CA LEU A 177 19.43 0.05 4.14
C LEU A 177 19.81 -0.87 2.98
N HIS A 178 20.98 -1.51 3.07
CA HIS A 178 21.51 -2.37 2.03
C HIS A 178 21.23 -3.86 2.26
N ASP A 179 20.67 -4.24 3.40
CA ASP A 179 20.35 -5.63 3.71
C ASP A 179 19.10 -6.08 2.94
N PRO A 180 19.21 -7.06 2.02
CA PRO A 180 18.09 -7.53 1.22
C PRO A 180 16.92 -8.08 2.06
N VAL A 181 17.22 -8.72 3.21
CA VAL A 181 16.19 -9.31 4.08
C VAL A 181 15.39 -8.21 4.76
N VAL A 182 16.07 -7.20 5.30
CA VAL A 182 15.43 -6.03 5.94
C VAL A 182 14.57 -5.28 4.93
N ARG A 183 15.08 -5.07 3.71
CA ARG A 183 14.30 -4.45 2.63
C ARG A 183 13.05 -5.27 2.27
N ALA A 184 13.19 -6.59 2.17
CA ALA A 184 12.07 -7.47 1.84
C ALA A 184 11.02 -7.51 2.97
N ALA A 185 11.44 -7.54 4.23
CA ALA A 185 10.55 -7.47 5.38
C ALA A 185 9.77 -6.14 5.43
N ALA A 186 10.47 -5.01 5.27
CA ALA A 186 9.85 -3.69 5.23
C ALA A 186 8.88 -3.52 4.04
N LYS A 187 9.24 -4.08 2.88
CA LYS A 187 8.33 -4.15 1.72
C LYS A 187 7.09 -4.97 2.04
N LEU A 188 7.25 -6.15 2.63
CA LEU A 188 6.13 -6.99 3.04
C LEU A 188 5.24 -6.27 4.04
N HIS A 189 5.81 -5.60 5.03
CA HIS A 189 5.04 -4.83 6.01
C HIS A 189 4.29 -3.66 5.38
N THR A 190 4.91 -2.93 4.44
CA THR A 190 4.24 -1.85 3.68
C THR A 190 3.06 -2.38 2.86
N LEU A 191 3.22 -3.54 2.20
CA LEU A 191 2.15 -4.19 1.44
C LEU A 191 1.07 -4.78 2.36
N TYR A 192 1.46 -5.30 3.53
CA TYR A 192 0.55 -5.87 4.53
C TYR A 192 -0.24 -4.82 5.31
N GLY A 193 0.31 -3.61 5.47
CA GLY A 193 -0.20 -2.53 6.30
C GLY A 193 -0.01 -2.78 7.79
N LEU A 194 -0.87 -2.18 8.61
CA LEU A 194 -0.75 -2.30 10.07
C LEU A 194 -0.97 -3.74 10.55
N THR A 195 0.00 -4.22 11.32
CA THR A 195 -0.08 -5.50 12.04
C THR A 195 -0.77 -5.33 13.39
N SER A 196 -1.11 -6.47 14.01
CA SER A 196 -1.60 -6.48 15.40
C SER A 196 -0.57 -5.87 16.36
N TYR A 197 0.72 -6.06 16.08
CA TYR A 197 1.82 -5.53 16.87
C TYR A 197 1.92 -4.00 16.79
N ASP A 198 1.70 -3.41 15.61
CA ASP A 198 1.70 -1.94 15.45
C ASP A 198 0.58 -1.29 16.25
N VAL A 199 -0.60 -1.91 16.26
CA VAL A 199 -1.76 -1.39 16.98
C VAL A 199 -1.57 -1.56 18.49
N SER A 200 -1.08 -2.73 18.94
CA SER A 200 -0.89 -3.01 20.37
C SER A 200 0.28 -2.23 20.99
N ASN A 201 1.40 -2.09 20.27
CA ASN A 201 2.61 -1.40 20.72
C ASN A 201 2.77 -0.02 20.07
N SER A 202 1.63 0.61 19.75
CA SER A 202 1.58 1.84 18.94
C SER A 202 2.47 2.96 19.47
N LEU A 203 2.66 3.12 20.78
CA LEU A 203 3.52 4.18 21.33
C LEU A 203 4.97 4.08 20.81
N ARG A 204 5.61 2.92 20.99
CA ARG A 204 7.02 2.74 20.64
C ARG A 204 7.20 2.58 19.14
N THR A 205 6.37 1.78 18.49
CA THR A 205 6.40 1.60 17.04
C THR A 205 6.23 2.94 16.32
N ARG A 206 5.24 3.75 16.74
CA ARG A 206 5.00 5.06 16.13
C ARG A 206 6.13 6.04 16.44
N GLY A 207 6.68 6.06 17.65
CA GLY A 207 7.83 6.88 17.98
C GLY A 207 9.04 6.60 17.11
N MET A 208 9.37 5.32 16.91
CA MET A 208 10.46 4.91 16.02
C MET A 208 10.19 5.25 14.55
N ALA A 209 8.93 5.12 14.09
CA ALA A 209 8.56 5.52 12.74
C ALA A 209 8.66 7.06 12.55
N ARG A 210 8.20 7.84 13.53
CA ARG A 210 8.31 9.31 13.56
C ARG A 210 9.75 9.79 13.49
N GLU A 211 10.62 9.20 14.32
CA GLU A 211 12.04 9.51 14.33
C GLU A 211 12.67 9.28 12.93
N SER A 212 12.07 8.44 12.08
CA SER A 212 12.51 8.24 10.68
C SER A 212 11.89 9.29 9.78
N CYS A 213 10.58 9.49 9.87
CA CYS A 213 9.81 10.41 9.04
C CYS A 213 10.24 11.88 9.20
N TYR A 214 10.64 12.28 10.40
CA TYR A 214 10.90 13.68 10.74
C TYR A 214 12.39 14.02 10.88
N ALA A 215 13.29 13.07 10.63
CA ALA A 215 14.73 13.32 10.56
C ALA A 215 15.10 13.91 9.20
N LEU A 216 15.49 15.18 9.16
CA LEU A 216 15.95 15.87 7.94
C LEU A 216 17.13 15.17 7.28
N ALA A 217 17.97 14.49 8.06
CA ALA A 217 19.09 13.69 7.55
C ALA A 217 18.68 12.58 6.56
N ASN A 218 17.41 12.16 6.53
CA ASN A 218 16.91 11.19 5.56
C ASN A 218 16.56 11.81 4.20
N TYR A 219 16.45 13.14 4.11
CA TYR A 219 15.99 13.86 2.93
C TYR A 219 17.10 14.78 2.42
N THR A 220 17.93 14.24 1.54
CA THR A 220 19.10 14.93 0.98
C THR A 220 19.06 14.89 -0.54
N PRO A 221 19.90 15.67 -1.24
CA PRO A 221 20.06 15.52 -2.69
C PRO A 221 20.37 14.07 -3.12
N HIS A 222 21.10 13.31 -2.28
CA HIS A 222 21.49 11.93 -2.58
C HIS A 222 20.31 10.94 -2.50
N SER A 223 19.35 11.18 -1.60
CA SER A 223 18.09 10.43 -1.52
C SER A 223 16.99 11.03 -2.39
N LEU A 224 17.33 12.00 -3.26
CA LEU A 224 16.37 12.73 -4.10
C LEU A 224 15.22 13.34 -3.27
N TYR A 225 15.49 13.63 -1.99
CA TYR A 225 14.54 14.08 -0.97
C TYR A 225 13.30 13.21 -0.78
N GLY A 226 13.38 11.95 -1.21
CA GLY A 226 12.30 10.98 -1.14
C GLY A 226 12.66 9.74 -0.34
N PRO A 227 11.78 8.73 -0.32
CA PRO A 227 12.04 7.44 0.30
C PRO A 227 12.97 6.57 -0.56
N PHE A 228 14.12 7.11 -0.94
CA PHE A 228 15.12 6.45 -1.80
C PHE A 228 16.42 6.22 -1.05
N VAL A 229 17.16 5.20 -1.49
CA VAL A 229 18.53 4.98 -1.00
C VAL A 229 19.37 6.22 -1.35
N PRO A 230 20.22 6.73 -0.43
CA PRO A 230 21.01 7.95 -0.66
C PRO A 230 22.23 7.70 -1.57
N ASP A 231 22.00 7.09 -2.72
CA ASP A 231 23.01 6.75 -3.74
C ASP A 231 22.62 7.27 -5.14
N GLN A 232 21.56 8.08 -5.23
CA GLN A 232 20.97 8.62 -6.47
C GLN A 232 20.47 7.55 -7.47
N SER A 233 20.47 6.26 -7.11
CA SER A 233 19.96 5.19 -7.98
C SER A 233 18.44 5.22 -8.16
N CYS A 234 17.74 5.99 -7.32
CA CYS A 234 16.29 5.98 -7.19
C CYS A 234 15.74 4.60 -6.76
N THR A 235 16.58 3.73 -6.19
CA THR A 235 16.14 2.50 -5.55
C THR A 235 15.32 2.84 -4.31
N VAL A 236 14.21 2.14 -4.10
CA VAL A 236 13.33 2.40 -2.95
C VAL A 236 14.01 2.01 -1.64
N ASN A 237 14.01 2.95 -0.69
CA ASN A 237 14.35 2.71 0.71
C ASN A 237 13.11 2.19 1.43
N TRP A 238 12.88 0.87 1.33
CA TRP A 238 11.71 0.21 1.92
C TRP A 238 11.56 0.43 3.43
N PRO A 239 12.61 0.34 4.27
CA PRO A 239 12.49 0.65 5.70
C PRO A 239 12.02 2.08 6.00
N HIS A 240 12.44 3.05 5.19
CA HIS A 240 11.95 4.42 5.35
C HIS A 240 10.51 4.58 4.83
N LEU A 241 10.16 3.97 3.69
CA LEU A 241 8.80 3.96 3.15
C LEU A 241 7.80 3.28 4.12
N GLU A 242 8.22 2.20 4.75
CA GLU A 242 7.50 1.49 5.79
C GLU A 242 7.21 2.43 6.97
N ALA A 243 8.21 3.16 7.47
CA ALA A 243 8.00 4.14 8.56
C ALA A 243 6.98 5.23 8.18
N LEU A 244 7.07 5.77 6.96
CA LEU A 244 6.08 6.73 6.43
C LEU A 244 4.67 6.11 6.42
N SER A 245 4.54 4.86 5.98
CA SER A 245 3.28 4.12 5.93
C SER A 245 2.69 3.86 7.32
N VAL A 246 3.51 3.51 8.31
CA VAL A 246 3.09 3.24 9.70
C VAL A 246 2.55 4.52 10.35
N VAL A 247 3.23 5.66 10.19
CA VAL A 247 2.77 6.94 10.75
C VAL A 247 1.40 7.33 10.19
N VAL A 248 1.23 7.26 8.86
CA VAL A 248 -0.04 7.60 8.22
C VAL A 248 -1.13 6.58 8.58
N GLY A 249 -0.80 5.29 8.53
CA GLY A 249 -1.71 4.19 8.88
C GLY A 249 -2.26 4.34 10.29
N LEU A 250 -1.39 4.55 11.30
CA LEU A 250 -1.82 4.71 12.69
C LEU A 250 -2.67 5.96 12.92
N ASN A 251 -2.39 7.05 12.20
CA ASN A 251 -3.24 8.24 12.20
C ASN A 251 -4.65 7.94 11.67
N LEU A 252 -4.75 7.31 10.50
CA LEU A 252 -6.03 6.96 9.88
C LEU A 252 -6.79 5.91 10.69
N TYR A 253 -6.09 4.93 11.27
CA TYR A 253 -6.67 3.96 12.19
C TYR A 253 -7.28 4.64 13.41
N SER A 254 -6.57 5.61 14.01
CA SER A 254 -7.07 6.36 15.17
C SER A 254 -8.35 7.13 14.83
N ILE A 255 -8.39 7.79 13.66
CA ILE A 255 -9.57 8.52 13.18
C ILE A 255 -10.74 7.55 12.95
N ARG A 256 -10.51 6.42 12.26
CA ARG A 256 -11.53 5.40 12.02
C ARG A 256 -12.05 4.78 13.32
N LYS A 257 -11.19 4.56 14.31
CA LYS A 257 -11.59 4.02 15.60
C LYS A 257 -12.47 5.00 16.38
N GLN A 258 -12.02 6.26 16.52
CA GLN A 258 -12.79 7.33 17.18
C GLN A 258 -14.17 7.51 16.54
N ALA A 259 -14.26 7.40 15.22
CA ALA A 259 -15.51 7.43 14.48
C ALA A 259 -16.50 6.33 14.90
N ILE A 260 -16.01 5.08 14.92
CA ILE A 260 -16.82 3.91 15.26
C ILE A 260 -17.29 3.98 16.72
N ASP A 261 -16.41 4.42 17.62
CA ASP A 261 -16.69 4.57 19.05
C ASP A 261 -17.75 5.67 19.29
N ASN A 262 -17.71 6.78 18.54
CA ASN A 262 -18.71 7.85 18.62
C ASN A 262 -20.09 7.42 18.10
N ASP A 263 -20.15 6.51 17.12
CA ASP A 263 -21.40 5.95 16.60
C ASP A 263 -22.05 4.92 17.55
N HIS A 264 -21.30 4.39 18.52
CA HIS A 264 -21.76 3.45 19.53
C HIS A 264 -21.52 4.01 20.94
N PRO A 265 -22.30 5.01 21.39
CA PRO A 265 -22.15 5.55 22.73
C PRO A 265 -22.27 4.43 23.78
N PRO A 266 -21.47 4.45 24.86
CA PRO A 266 -21.55 3.45 25.90
C PRO A 266 -22.98 3.39 26.43
N ASN A 267 -23.52 2.17 26.51
CA ASN A 267 -24.87 1.89 27.01
C ASN A 267 -24.97 2.43 28.44
N ASN A 268 -25.53 3.63 28.60
CA ASN A 268 -25.50 4.38 29.85
C ASN A 268 -26.57 3.85 30.81
N ASN A 269 -26.33 2.67 31.36
CA ASN A 269 -27.03 2.16 32.54
C ASN A 269 -26.37 2.67 33.83
N ASN A 270 -26.10 3.97 33.94
CA ASN A 270 -25.75 4.60 35.21
C ASN A 270 -26.36 6.00 35.30
N ASN A 271 -27.55 6.04 35.92
CA ASN A 271 -28.18 7.24 36.42
C ASN A 271 -27.29 7.96 37.43
N ASN A 272 -27.47 9.29 37.45
CA ASN A 272 -27.03 10.26 38.46
C ASN A 272 -25.60 10.81 38.35
N ARG A 273 -25.49 11.93 37.61
CA ARG A 273 -25.09 13.23 38.19
C ARG A 273 -25.25 14.35 37.18
N SER A 274 -26.19 15.24 37.44
CA SER A 274 -26.35 16.54 36.76
C SER A 274 -25.29 17.54 37.24
N PRO A 275 -24.64 18.31 36.35
CA PRO A 275 -23.91 19.51 36.75
C PRO A 275 -24.73 20.76 36.45
N THR A 276 -24.89 21.59 37.48
CA THR A 276 -25.43 22.95 37.45
C THR A 276 -24.31 23.97 37.16
N GLY A 277 -24.51 24.89 36.22
CA GLY A 277 -23.68 26.10 36.03
C GLY A 277 -24.20 27.02 34.91
N PRO A 278 -24.18 28.37 35.06
CA PRO A 278 -24.95 29.31 34.23
C PRO A 278 -24.22 29.77 32.95
N PRO A 279 -24.90 30.46 32.00
CA PRO A 279 -24.37 30.74 30.66
C PRO A 279 -23.59 32.06 30.63
N HIS A 280 -22.44 32.09 29.94
CA HIS A 280 -21.75 33.34 29.60
C HIS A 280 -21.44 33.43 28.10
N GLU A 281 -22.17 34.38 27.50
CA GLU A 281 -21.92 35.28 26.36
C GLU A 281 -20.71 35.06 25.42
N LEU A 282 -21.05 35.15 24.12
CA LEU A 282 -20.16 35.36 22.97
C LEU A 282 -19.41 36.71 23.05
N PRO A 283 -18.16 36.79 22.57
CA PRO A 283 -17.63 38.01 22.00
C PRO A 283 -17.38 37.90 20.49
N THR A 284 -17.62 39.05 19.85
CA THR A 284 -17.54 39.42 18.44
C THR A 284 -16.15 39.31 17.80
N LEU A 285 -16.14 39.00 16.50
CA LEU A 285 -14.98 39.00 15.59
C LEU A 285 -14.33 40.38 15.41
N PRO A 286 -13.00 40.42 15.17
CA PRO A 286 -12.40 41.37 14.24
C PRO A 286 -11.87 40.68 12.96
N VAL A 287 -12.03 41.46 11.89
CA VAL A 287 -11.58 41.37 10.49
C VAL A 287 -10.15 40.82 10.27
N ASP A 288 -10.04 39.99 9.21
CA ASP A 288 -8.89 39.47 8.43
C ASP A 288 -7.49 39.35 9.06
N PRO A 289 -6.83 38.17 8.92
CA PRO A 289 -5.37 38.07 8.96
C PRO A 289 -4.75 37.86 7.56
N PRO A 290 -3.64 38.54 7.23
CA PRO A 290 -2.80 38.23 6.07
C PRO A 290 -1.79 37.11 6.37
N LEU A 291 -1.31 36.47 5.29
CA LEU A 291 -0.09 35.65 5.15
C LEU A 291 0.28 34.70 6.31
N PHE A 292 0.06 33.40 6.03
CA PHE A 292 0.44 32.25 6.86
C PHE A 292 1.80 32.40 7.55
N SER A 293 1.77 32.53 8.88
CA SER A 293 2.87 32.18 9.78
C SER A 293 2.40 31.00 10.64
N MET A 294 3.28 30.02 10.87
CA MET A 294 3.01 28.85 11.73
C MET A 294 2.59 29.34 13.13
N PRO A 295 1.50 28.81 13.73
CA PRO A 295 0.97 29.34 14.97
C PRO A 295 1.86 28.97 16.16
N ASP A 296 2.63 29.95 16.61
CA ASP A 296 3.34 29.97 17.88
C ASP A 296 2.36 30.26 19.03
N THR A 297 1.53 29.30 19.43
CA THR A 297 0.73 29.41 20.68
C THR A 297 0.62 28.07 21.42
N PRO A 298 0.98 28.01 22.71
CA PRO A 298 0.84 26.81 23.52
C PRO A 298 -0.58 26.73 24.10
N GLY A 299 -1.36 25.71 23.75
CA GLY A 299 -2.61 25.42 24.45
C GLY A 299 -3.66 24.67 23.62
N TYR A 300 -3.88 23.41 24.01
CA TYR A 300 -5.01 22.52 23.68
C TYR A 300 -5.16 22.00 22.24
N PRO A 301 -5.23 20.66 22.04
CA PRO A 301 -5.57 20.07 20.76
C PRO A 301 -7.07 20.29 20.48
N HIS A 302 -7.40 21.02 19.41
CA HIS A 302 -8.74 20.96 18.85
C HIS A 302 -8.97 19.56 18.25
N PRO A 303 -10.07 18.86 18.63
CA PRO A 303 -10.39 17.59 18.00
C PRO A 303 -10.67 17.82 16.51
N ALA A 304 -10.03 17.02 15.66
CA ALA A 304 -10.40 16.97 14.25
C ALA A 304 -11.91 16.69 14.16
N GLY A 305 -12.66 17.55 13.46
CA GLY A 305 -14.09 17.33 13.21
C GLY A 305 -14.36 16.02 12.45
N PRO A 306 -15.62 15.63 12.24
CA PRO A 306 -15.95 14.36 11.60
C PRO A 306 -15.50 14.34 10.12
N ILE A 307 -14.33 13.77 9.85
CA ILE A 307 -13.72 13.62 8.51
C ILE A 307 -13.86 12.17 8.05
N LEU A 308 -15.10 11.76 7.77
CA LEU A 308 -15.41 10.36 7.45
C LEU A 308 -16.29 10.19 6.23
N GLN A 309 -16.78 11.27 5.61
CA GLN A 309 -17.82 11.13 4.60
C GLN A 309 -17.20 10.76 3.23
N HIS A 310 -17.51 9.56 2.75
CA HIS A 310 -17.41 9.23 1.33
C HIS A 310 -18.78 9.46 0.66
N LEU A 311 -18.82 10.31 -0.35
CA LEU A 311 -20.05 10.60 -1.10
C LEU A 311 -19.98 9.91 -2.45
N GLY A 312 -20.34 8.61 -2.48
CA GLY A 312 -20.28 7.77 -3.66
C GLY A 312 -20.95 8.37 -4.90
N SER A 313 -20.29 8.22 -6.05
CA SER A 313 -20.85 8.41 -7.38
C SER A 313 -21.33 7.05 -7.90
N ASP A 314 -22.62 6.76 -7.73
CA ASP A 314 -23.25 5.58 -8.34
C ASP A 314 -23.55 5.83 -9.83
N HIS A 315 -23.21 4.84 -10.67
CA HIS A 315 -23.51 4.76 -12.11
C HIS A 315 -25.02 4.84 -12.42
N PRO A 316 -25.43 5.32 -13.61
CA PRO A 316 -26.84 5.32 -14.00
C PRO A 316 -27.25 3.94 -14.54
N ARG A 317 -28.04 3.18 -13.75
CA ARG A 317 -28.90 2.11 -14.28
C ARG A 317 -30.30 2.65 -14.56
N LEU A 318 -30.62 2.72 -15.85
CA LEU A 318 -31.91 2.57 -16.53
C LEU A 318 -33.17 3.21 -15.90
N TYR A 319 -33.73 4.13 -16.69
CA TYR A 319 -35.04 4.76 -16.54
C TYR A 319 -36.17 3.78 -16.19
N HIS A 320 -36.86 4.03 -15.07
CA HIS A 320 -38.30 3.87 -14.98
C HIS A 320 -38.91 5.02 -14.16
N THR A 321 -39.76 5.78 -14.83
CA THR A 321 -40.58 6.87 -14.33
C THR A 321 -41.59 6.38 -13.29
N HIS A 322 -41.57 6.90 -12.06
CA HIS A 322 -42.78 7.02 -11.23
C HIS A 322 -42.64 8.12 -10.15
N THR A 323 -43.45 9.17 -10.34
CA THR A 323 -44.18 10.01 -9.36
C THR A 323 -43.53 10.34 -7.99
N HIS A 324 -43.30 11.63 -7.80
CA HIS A 324 -42.93 12.30 -6.56
C HIS A 324 -43.85 11.94 -5.37
N THR A 325 -43.23 11.42 -4.31
CA THR A 325 -43.72 11.58 -2.93
C THR A 325 -42.55 12.06 -2.06
N HIS A 326 -42.73 13.23 -1.43
CA HIS A 326 -41.82 13.77 -0.42
C HIS A 326 -41.74 12.81 0.78
N ALA A 327 -40.78 11.89 0.77
CA ALA A 327 -40.38 11.14 1.95
C ALA A 327 -39.25 11.91 2.65
N ALA A 328 -39.42 12.18 3.94
CA ALA A 328 -38.39 12.73 4.81
C ALA A 328 -37.07 11.98 4.59
N ALA A 329 -35.99 12.71 4.31
CA ALA A 329 -34.67 12.14 4.15
C ALA A 329 -34.27 11.45 5.46
N ALA A 330 -34.44 10.13 5.52
CA ALA A 330 -33.84 9.31 6.55
C ALA A 330 -32.35 9.66 6.57
N ALA A 331 -31.85 10.16 7.70
CA ALA A 331 -30.46 10.50 7.89
C ALA A 331 -29.62 9.24 7.61
N ARG A 332 -29.09 9.14 6.38
CA ARG A 332 -28.14 8.09 6.00
C ARG A 332 -26.95 8.25 6.94
N LYS A 333 -26.62 7.20 7.71
CA LYS A 333 -25.41 7.16 8.51
C LYS A 333 -24.21 7.50 7.60
N PRO A 334 -23.30 8.38 8.02
CA PRO A 334 -22.13 8.70 7.21
C PRO A 334 -21.29 7.42 7.00
N GLU A 335 -21.05 7.07 5.74
CA GLU A 335 -20.25 5.91 5.38
C GLU A 335 -18.77 6.22 5.57
N LEU A 336 -18.07 5.41 6.37
CA LEU A 336 -16.64 5.55 6.65
C LEU A 336 -15.82 5.46 5.35
N ILE A 337 -14.86 6.38 5.18
CA ILE A 337 -13.90 6.31 4.08
C ILE A 337 -13.12 4.98 4.13
N PRO A 338 -13.15 4.16 3.05
CA PRO A 338 -12.47 2.88 3.01
C PRO A 338 -10.98 3.06 2.65
N TRP A 339 -10.17 3.48 3.62
CA TRP A 339 -8.74 3.73 3.45
C TRP A 339 -7.99 2.46 3.00
N PRO A 340 -7.52 2.37 1.73
CA PRO A 340 -6.88 1.15 1.23
C PRO A 340 -5.64 0.71 2.01
N ILE A 341 -4.88 1.66 2.56
CA ILE A 341 -3.76 1.45 3.48
C ILE A 341 -4.13 0.63 4.74
N LEU A 342 -5.40 0.64 5.17
CA LEU A 342 -5.88 -0.15 6.30
C LEU A 342 -6.37 -1.56 5.91
N ASP A 343 -6.54 -1.83 4.61
CA ASP A 343 -6.99 -3.11 4.03
C ASP A 343 -5.93 -3.68 3.04
N SER A 344 -4.66 -3.39 3.29
CA SER A 344 -3.59 -3.26 2.29
C SER A 344 -3.12 -4.56 1.64
N LEU A 345 -3.17 -5.74 2.27
CA LEU A 345 -2.87 -7.00 1.56
C LEU A 345 -3.80 -7.21 0.35
N HIS A 346 -5.06 -6.81 0.48
CA HIS A 346 -5.99 -6.88 -0.62
C HIS A 346 -5.61 -5.81 -1.67
N ALA A 347 -5.37 -4.57 -1.23
CA ALA A 347 -5.12 -3.43 -2.10
C ALA A 347 -3.75 -3.39 -2.80
N SER A 348 -2.74 -4.11 -2.30
CA SER A 348 -1.37 -4.13 -2.79
C SER A 348 -1.11 -5.05 -3.98
N ARG A 349 -2.13 -5.75 -4.50
CA ARG A 349 -1.95 -6.73 -5.58
C ARG A 349 -1.59 -6.06 -6.91
N PRO A 350 -0.37 -6.28 -7.44
CA PRO A 350 -0.03 -5.82 -8.79
C PRO A 350 -0.93 -6.52 -9.80
N HIS A 351 -1.41 -5.78 -10.81
CA HIS A 351 -2.21 -6.29 -11.94
C HIS A 351 -3.65 -6.73 -11.64
N THR A 352 -3.99 -7.06 -10.40
CA THR A 352 -5.30 -7.65 -10.11
C THR A 352 -6.25 -6.79 -9.31
N GLN A 353 -5.75 -5.85 -8.51
CA GLN A 353 -6.58 -4.82 -7.90
C GLN A 353 -6.29 -3.46 -8.49
N LEU A 354 -7.02 -3.14 -9.55
CA LEU A 354 -6.94 -1.85 -10.22
C LEU A 354 -7.53 -0.76 -9.34
N MET A 355 -6.88 0.40 -9.32
CA MET A 355 -7.31 1.59 -8.60
C MET A 355 -8.69 2.11 -9.03
N HIS A 356 -9.18 1.70 -10.21
CA HIS A 356 -10.51 2.03 -10.68
C HIS A 356 -11.04 0.94 -11.64
N PRO A 357 -12.35 0.59 -11.61
CA PRO A 357 -12.96 -0.39 -12.53
C PRO A 357 -12.80 -0.03 -14.01
N ALA A 358 -12.73 1.26 -14.36
CA ALA A 358 -12.51 1.70 -15.75
C ALA A 358 -11.21 1.17 -16.37
N TYR A 359 -10.28 0.63 -15.57
CA TYR A 359 -9.03 0.04 -16.05
C TYR A 359 -9.11 -1.45 -16.36
N GLU A 360 -10.30 -2.01 -16.61
CA GLU A 360 -10.51 -3.44 -16.92
C GLU A 360 -9.54 -4.01 -17.98
N HIS A 361 -9.02 -3.16 -18.87
CA HIS A 361 -7.98 -3.48 -19.85
C HIS A 361 -6.61 -2.86 -19.49
N PRO A 362 -5.50 -3.57 -19.82
CA PRO A 362 -4.16 -3.00 -19.68
C PRO A 362 -4.02 -1.71 -20.50
N PRO A 363 -3.12 -0.79 -20.11
CA PRO A 363 -2.83 0.40 -20.91
C PRO A 363 -2.39 0.01 -22.33
N LEU A 364 -2.78 0.81 -23.32
CA LEU A 364 -2.27 0.66 -24.67
C LEU A 364 -0.75 0.90 -24.70
N PRO A 365 0.00 0.19 -25.58
CA PRO A 365 1.44 0.39 -25.69
C PRO A 365 1.77 1.80 -26.19
N TRP A 366 2.87 2.35 -25.69
CA TRP A 366 3.43 3.63 -26.13
C TRP A 366 4.76 3.41 -26.88
N PRO A 367 5.05 4.15 -27.97
CA PRO A 367 4.19 5.15 -28.61
C PRO A 367 3.00 4.51 -29.35
N PRO A 368 1.91 5.27 -29.61
CA PRO A 368 0.78 4.80 -30.40
C PRO A 368 1.26 4.28 -31.77
N LEU A 369 0.67 3.18 -32.24
CA LEU A 369 0.92 2.69 -33.59
C LEU A 369 0.41 3.72 -34.63
N PRO A 370 1.11 3.93 -35.75
CA PRO A 370 0.67 4.87 -36.78
C PRO A 370 -0.70 4.44 -37.32
N SER A 371 -1.71 5.29 -37.19
CA SER A 371 -3.03 5.02 -37.78
C SER A 371 -3.00 5.26 -39.29
N PRO A 372 -3.49 4.33 -40.13
CA PRO A 372 -3.56 4.50 -41.57
C PRO A 372 -4.70 5.45 -42.04
N ALA A 373 -5.54 5.95 -41.12
CA ALA A 373 -6.67 6.82 -41.44
C ALA A 373 -6.32 8.32 -41.35
N SER A 374 -6.79 9.07 -42.34
CA SER A 374 -6.69 10.53 -42.47
C SER A 374 -7.36 11.28 -41.32
N ASP A 375 -6.73 12.40 -40.95
CA ASP A 375 -6.98 13.34 -39.85
C ASP A 375 -6.76 12.79 -38.43
N PRO A 376 -5.72 13.28 -37.70
CA PRO A 376 -5.46 12.83 -36.33
C PRO A 376 -6.53 13.41 -35.41
N LEU A 377 -7.48 12.58 -35.00
CA LEU A 377 -8.25 12.85 -33.79
C LEU A 377 -7.27 13.11 -32.63
N PRO A 378 -7.57 14.06 -31.71
CA PRO A 378 -6.74 14.29 -30.54
C PRO A 378 -6.52 12.97 -29.79
N LEU A 379 -5.26 12.63 -29.56
CA LEU A 379 -4.89 11.41 -28.86
C LEU A 379 -5.38 11.47 -27.42
N ASP A 380 -6.29 10.58 -27.02
CA ASP A 380 -6.70 10.46 -25.63
C ASP A 380 -5.60 9.76 -24.82
N LEU A 381 -4.81 10.55 -24.09
CA LEU A 381 -3.69 10.08 -23.28
C LEU A 381 -4.14 9.12 -22.17
N ASN A 382 -5.40 9.17 -21.75
CA ASN A 382 -5.94 8.31 -20.71
C ASN A 382 -5.90 6.81 -21.05
N HIS A 383 -5.96 6.47 -22.34
CA HIS A 383 -5.81 5.07 -22.80
C HIS A 383 -4.37 4.54 -22.63
N TYR A 384 -3.39 5.43 -22.54
CA TYR A 384 -1.96 5.14 -22.41
C TYR A 384 -1.42 5.39 -21.00
N ASP A 385 -2.26 5.87 -20.08
CA ASP A 385 -1.96 6.16 -18.68
C ASP A 385 -1.67 4.87 -17.90
N TRP A 386 -0.48 4.32 -18.09
CA TRP A 386 -0.08 3.06 -17.47
C TRP A 386 -0.03 3.16 -15.95
N ALA A 387 0.24 4.33 -15.37
CA ALA A 387 0.30 4.48 -13.93
C ALA A 387 -1.07 4.63 -13.28
N GLY A 388 -2.06 5.13 -14.04
CA GLY A 388 -3.42 5.41 -13.60
C GLY A 388 -3.59 6.81 -12.99
N VAL A 389 -2.84 7.79 -13.46
CA VAL A 389 -2.78 9.17 -12.95
C VAL A 389 -4.12 9.90 -13.01
N SER A 390 -4.77 9.94 -14.17
CA SER A 390 -5.91 10.84 -14.41
C SER A 390 -7.11 10.50 -13.53
N GLY A 391 -7.69 11.49 -12.86
CA GLY A 391 -8.90 11.33 -12.04
C GLY A 391 -8.79 12.02 -10.69
N ARG A 392 -9.71 11.68 -9.77
CA ARG A 392 -9.80 12.29 -8.44
C ARG A 392 -9.18 11.43 -7.36
N TRP A 393 -8.37 12.06 -6.51
CA TRP A 393 -7.66 11.42 -5.42
C TRP A 393 -7.96 12.10 -4.09
N LEU A 394 -7.97 11.32 -3.00
CA LEU A 394 -7.97 11.84 -1.65
C LEU A 394 -6.55 11.79 -1.09
N ARG A 395 -6.02 12.95 -0.70
CA ARG A 395 -4.66 13.12 -0.17
C ARG A 395 -4.69 13.44 1.31
N VAL A 396 -3.79 12.83 2.05
CA VAL A 396 -3.56 13.01 3.48
C VAL A 396 -2.10 13.41 3.67
N VAL A 397 -1.85 14.43 4.47
CA VAL A 397 -0.51 14.81 4.92
C VAL A 397 -0.48 14.86 6.44
N CYS A 398 0.60 14.36 7.03
CA CYS A 398 0.86 14.44 8.47
C CYS A 398 2.09 15.34 8.72
N TYR A 399 2.08 16.09 9.81
CA TYR A 399 3.24 16.86 10.28
C TYR A 399 3.25 17.01 11.79
N LEU A 400 4.46 17.26 12.33
CA LEU A 400 4.62 17.69 13.72
C LEU A 400 4.47 19.20 13.85
N ASP A 401 4.19 19.64 15.08
CA ASP A 401 4.41 21.03 15.47
C ASP A 401 5.84 21.47 15.11
N TYR A 402 5.99 22.68 14.56
CA TYR A 402 7.27 23.15 14.03
C TYR A 402 8.34 23.27 15.12
N ARG A 403 7.98 23.68 16.34
CA ARG A 403 8.96 23.82 17.43
C ARG A 403 9.51 22.46 17.82
N LEU A 404 8.63 21.46 17.97
CA LEU A 404 9.02 20.08 18.23
C LEU A 404 9.90 19.51 17.10
N PHE A 405 9.50 19.75 15.84
CA PHE A 405 10.25 19.32 14.67
C PHE A 405 11.66 19.94 14.61
N HIS A 406 11.74 21.26 14.83
CA HIS A 406 12.98 22.01 14.85
C HIS A 406 13.88 21.57 16.01
N ASP A 407 13.34 21.41 17.21
CA ASP A 407 14.08 20.93 18.38
C ASP A 407 14.63 19.51 18.17
N TYR A 408 13.90 18.64 17.46
CA TYR A 408 14.37 17.30 17.14
C TYR A 408 15.58 17.29 16.19
N ASN A 409 15.59 18.17 15.18
CA ASN A 409 16.64 18.20 14.16
C ASN A 409 17.84 19.09 14.51
N PHE A 410 17.61 20.18 15.25
CA PHE A 410 18.60 21.23 15.51
C PHE A 410 18.84 21.49 17.00
N GLY A 411 18.05 20.88 17.89
CA GLY A 411 18.20 21.05 19.33
C GLY A 411 19.52 20.51 19.85
N ARG A 412 20.11 21.21 20.83
CA ARG A 412 21.40 20.84 21.44
C ARG A 412 21.36 19.63 22.39
N LYS A 413 20.17 19.13 22.74
CA LYS A 413 19.99 17.99 23.65
C LYS A 413 20.07 16.67 22.88
N MET A 414 20.70 15.65 23.48
CA MET A 414 20.77 14.31 22.87
C MET A 414 19.36 13.74 22.62
N SER A 415 19.14 13.28 21.38
CA SER A 415 18.06 12.42 20.89
C SER A 415 16.76 12.42 21.73
N THR A 416 15.90 13.42 21.51
CA THR A 416 14.55 13.40 22.07
C THR A 416 13.74 12.31 21.37
N SER A 417 13.27 11.30 22.10
CA SER A 417 12.39 10.29 21.52
C SER A 417 11.04 10.89 21.16
N LEU A 418 10.46 10.48 20.02
CA LEU A 418 9.18 11.01 19.52
C LEU A 418 7.97 10.13 19.88
N ASN A 419 8.08 9.30 20.91
CA ASN A 419 7.03 8.37 21.36
C ASN A 419 5.73 9.12 21.75
N ASP A 420 5.84 10.21 22.50
CA ASP A 420 4.69 10.92 23.11
C ASP A 420 4.18 12.10 22.27
N CYS A 421 4.66 12.24 21.04
CA CYS A 421 4.27 13.33 20.15
C CYS A 421 2.90 13.07 19.51
N SER A 422 2.32 14.10 18.88
CA SER A 422 1.10 14.00 18.10
C SER A 422 1.25 14.73 16.78
N GLU A 423 0.95 14.06 15.67
CA GLU A 423 0.89 14.66 14.36
C GLU A 423 -0.43 15.41 14.17
N VAL A 424 -0.36 16.52 13.44
CA VAL A 424 -1.52 17.14 12.82
C VAL A 424 -1.73 16.51 11.45
N LEU A 425 -3.01 16.24 11.12
CA LEU A 425 -3.41 15.65 9.86
C LEU A 425 -4.21 16.66 9.03
N ARG A 426 -3.96 16.68 7.71
CA ARG A 426 -4.71 17.48 6.75
C ARG A 426 -5.14 16.62 5.58
N ILE A 427 -6.39 16.79 5.15
CA ILE A 427 -6.99 16.04 4.04
C ILE A 427 -7.34 17.02 2.92
N MET A 428 -6.99 16.66 1.70
CA MET A 428 -7.17 17.43 0.48
C MET A 428 -7.71 16.53 -0.62
N THR A 429 -8.37 17.14 -1.59
CA THR A 429 -8.77 16.46 -2.83
C THR A 429 -7.83 16.89 -3.94
N LEU A 430 -7.28 15.93 -4.69
CA LEU A 430 -6.54 16.20 -5.92
C LEU A 430 -7.41 15.85 -7.12
N GLU A 431 -7.38 16.70 -8.14
CA GLU A 431 -7.90 16.38 -9.47
C GLU A 431 -6.74 16.45 -10.45
N LEU A 432 -6.32 15.30 -10.98
CA LEU A 432 -5.12 15.15 -11.81
C LEU A 432 -5.50 14.75 -13.24
N ASN A 433 -4.75 15.25 -14.21
CA ASN A 433 -4.91 14.91 -15.63
C ASN A 433 -3.53 14.68 -16.25
N VAL A 434 -3.40 13.63 -17.05
CA VAL A 434 -2.21 13.40 -17.87
C VAL A 434 -2.12 14.44 -18.98
N ILE A 435 -0.95 15.08 -19.11
CA ILE A 435 -0.69 16.11 -20.12
C ILE A 435 0.34 15.69 -21.17
N ALA A 436 1.26 14.77 -20.83
CA ALA A 436 2.27 14.27 -21.75
C ALA A 436 2.79 12.89 -21.32
N ILE A 437 3.26 12.09 -22.29
CA ILE A 437 3.84 10.77 -22.07
C ILE A 437 5.14 10.64 -22.86
N GLY A 438 6.24 10.26 -22.20
CA GLY A 438 7.55 10.00 -22.78
C GLY A 438 8.36 11.23 -23.19
N THR A 439 7.72 12.38 -23.41
CA THR A 439 8.37 13.66 -23.71
C THR A 439 7.94 14.74 -22.73
N HIS A 440 8.87 15.61 -22.34
CA HIS A 440 8.55 16.75 -21.49
C HIS A 440 7.48 17.65 -22.14
N PRO A 441 6.54 18.19 -21.37
CA PRO A 441 5.60 19.20 -21.87
C PRO A 441 6.37 20.43 -22.37
N GLU A 442 6.04 20.91 -23.58
CA GLU A 442 6.67 22.10 -24.17
C GLU A 442 6.41 23.38 -23.33
N SER A 443 5.34 23.39 -22.54
CA SER A 443 4.97 24.48 -21.64
C SER A 443 5.91 24.62 -20.43
N TYR A 444 6.71 23.62 -20.11
CA TYR A 444 7.57 23.67 -18.94
C TYR A 444 8.89 24.36 -19.24
N GLU A 445 9.18 25.40 -18.48
CA GLU A 445 10.56 25.88 -18.36
C GLU A 445 11.43 24.77 -17.75
N PRO A 446 12.71 24.63 -18.13
CA PRO A 446 13.58 23.54 -17.67
C PRO A 446 13.63 23.36 -16.15
N GLN A 447 13.56 24.46 -15.40
CA GLN A 447 13.58 24.49 -13.92
C GLN A 447 12.28 23.99 -13.27
N HIS A 448 11.17 23.94 -14.02
CA HIS A 448 9.86 23.53 -13.53
C HIS A 448 9.50 22.09 -13.90
N ILE A 449 10.33 21.42 -14.71
CA ILE A 449 10.15 20.02 -15.09
C ILE A 449 10.30 19.15 -13.84
N PRO A 450 9.25 18.40 -13.44
CA PRO A 450 9.36 17.48 -12.32
C PRO A 450 10.44 16.44 -12.61
N MET A 451 11.25 16.12 -11.59
CA MET A 451 12.28 15.09 -11.71
C MET A 451 11.66 13.78 -12.19
N ASP A 452 12.26 13.20 -13.23
CA ASP A 452 11.89 11.89 -13.75
C ASP A 452 13.08 10.93 -13.70
N VAL A 453 12.78 9.64 -13.72
CA VAL A 453 13.79 8.60 -13.86
C VAL A 453 13.67 8.05 -15.28
N GLN A 454 14.66 8.36 -16.10
CA GLN A 454 14.77 7.81 -17.43
C GLN A 454 15.30 6.37 -17.32
N THR A 455 14.42 5.40 -17.54
CA THR A 455 14.79 3.98 -17.60
C THR A 455 14.75 3.47 -19.03
N ASN A 456 15.44 2.37 -19.32
CA ASN A 456 15.37 1.70 -20.62
C ASN A 456 14.01 1.01 -20.89
N ARG A 457 13.01 1.17 -20.00
CA ARG A 457 11.71 0.50 -20.09
C ARG A 457 10.79 1.26 -21.05
N ARG A 458 10.85 0.88 -22.32
CA ARG A 458 10.02 1.47 -23.38
C ARG A 458 8.52 1.29 -23.16
N ASP A 459 8.11 0.26 -22.42
CA ASP A 459 6.72 -0.03 -22.12
C ASP A 459 6.14 0.85 -20.99
N ARG A 460 6.99 1.59 -20.28
CA ARG A 460 6.61 2.45 -19.13
C ARG A 460 7.34 3.79 -19.19
N PRO A 461 7.12 4.59 -20.24
CA PRO A 461 7.71 5.93 -20.35
C PRO A 461 7.20 6.86 -19.24
N PRO A 462 7.94 7.91 -18.85
CA PRO A 462 7.45 8.90 -17.89
C PRO A 462 6.10 9.50 -18.29
N ILE A 463 5.20 9.71 -17.32
CA ILE A 463 3.91 10.36 -17.49
C ILE A 463 3.95 11.70 -16.74
N TYR A 464 3.75 12.82 -17.44
CA TYR A 464 3.63 14.13 -16.83
C TYR A 464 2.16 14.49 -16.65
N PHE A 465 1.84 15.11 -15.54
CA PHE A 465 0.48 15.47 -15.18
C PHE A 465 0.40 16.85 -14.55
N GLU A 466 -0.79 17.44 -14.66
CA GLU A 466 -1.19 18.68 -14.02
C GLU A 466 -2.53 18.49 -13.32
N GLY A 467 -2.86 19.40 -12.41
CA GLY A 467 -4.08 19.29 -11.65
C GLY A 467 -4.24 20.37 -10.60
N THR A 468 -5.21 20.13 -9.71
CA THR A 468 -5.49 21.02 -8.58
C THR A 468 -5.50 20.25 -7.27
N SER A 469 -5.16 20.95 -6.18
CA SER A 469 -5.27 20.48 -4.81
C SER A 469 -6.17 21.42 -4.02
N ALA A 470 -7.34 20.93 -3.62
CA ALA A 470 -8.31 21.68 -2.85
C ALA A 470 -8.34 21.19 -1.39
N TYR A 471 -8.34 22.13 -0.44
CA TYR A 471 -8.49 21.80 0.97
C TYR A 471 -9.95 21.41 1.27
N ASN A 472 -10.14 20.31 1.99
CA ASN A 472 -11.47 19.85 2.36
C ASN A 472 -11.85 20.45 3.73
N VAL A 473 -12.55 21.59 3.76
CA VAL A 473 -13.21 22.05 4.99
C VAL A 473 -14.52 21.30 5.18
N GLY A 474 -14.56 20.45 6.21
CA GLY A 474 -15.81 19.88 6.73
C GLY A 474 -16.69 19.24 5.66
N ALA A 475 -16.17 18.26 4.90
CA ALA A 475 -16.92 17.27 4.13
C ALA A 475 -18.22 17.73 3.40
N SER A 476 -18.30 18.97 2.92
CA SER A 476 -19.45 19.46 2.16
C SER A 476 -19.08 19.61 0.70
N ARG A 477 -19.92 19.03 -0.16
CA ARG A 477 -19.84 18.97 -1.64
C ARG A 477 -19.76 20.32 -2.36
N ASN A 478 -19.75 21.43 -1.65
CA ASN A 478 -19.73 22.75 -2.25
C ASN A 478 -18.32 23.32 -2.09
N LEU A 479 -17.50 23.17 -3.13
CA LEU A 479 -16.34 24.04 -3.35
C LEU A 479 -16.85 25.48 -3.28
N ILE A 480 -16.65 26.15 -2.15
CA ILE A 480 -16.84 27.58 -2.05
C ILE A 480 -15.72 28.18 -2.87
N VAL A 481 -16.08 28.72 -4.04
CA VAL A 481 -15.26 29.58 -4.89
C VAL A 481 -14.67 30.67 -3.99
N GLY A 482 -13.43 30.48 -3.52
CA GLY A 482 -12.81 31.36 -2.52
C GLY A 482 -11.79 30.71 -1.58
N GLN A 483 -11.70 29.37 -1.47
CA GLN A 483 -10.58 28.73 -0.78
C GLN A 483 -9.39 28.52 -1.73
N ALA A 484 -8.17 28.68 -1.19
CA ALA A 484 -6.94 28.60 -1.96
C ALA A 484 -6.76 27.19 -2.55
N VAL A 485 -7.02 27.06 -3.85
CA VAL A 485 -6.70 25.88 -4.64
C VAL A 485 -5.25 26.02 -5.09
N SER A 486 -4.40 25.08 -4.69
CA SER A 486 -3.04 25.01 -5.22
C SER A 486 -3.07 24.34 -6.59
N GLN A 487 -2.34 24.90 -7.55
CA GLN A 487 -2.04 24.18 -8.78
C GLN A 487 -1.03 23.08 -8.48
N VAL A 488 -1.15 21.97 -9.18
CA VAL A 488 -0.30 20.79 -9.00
C VAL A 488 0.28 20.41 -10.33
N ARG A 489 1.57 20.07 -10.32
CA ARG A 489 2.23 19.42 -11.44
C ARG A 489 3.11 18.29 -10.96
N GLY A 490 3.35 17.30 -11.79
CA GLY A 490 4.17 16.17 -11.40
C GLY A 490 4.53 15.24 -12.53
N CYS A 491 5.30 14.21 -12.15
CA CYS A 491 5.71 13.14 -13.04
C CYS A 491 5.56 11.79 -12.36
N VAL A 492 5.21 10.78 -13.14
CA VAL A 492 5.26 9.37 -12.76
C VAL A 492 6.26 8.64 -13.63
N SER A 493 7.19 7.92 -13.03
CA SER A 493 8.22 7.15 -13.73
C SER A 493 8.50 5.81 -13.05
N MET A 494 9.06 4.85 -13.78
CA MET A 494 9.57 3.61 -13.17
C MET A 494 10.92 3.86 -12.50
N THR A 495 11.12 3.32 -11.31
CA THR A 495 12.44 3.16 -10.71
C THR A 495 13.20 2.01 -11.37
N VAL A 496 14.50 1.89 -11.07
CA VAL A 496 15.36 0.80 -11.56
C VAL A 496 14.94 -0.59 -11.04
N ASP A 497 14.35 -0.64 -9.85
CA ASP A 497 13.80 -1.86 -9.22
C ASP A 497 12.34 -2.14 -9.65
N GLY A 498 11.78 -1.34 -10.56
CA GLY A 498 10.46 -1.58 -11.13
C GLY A 498 9.30 -1.16 -10.25
N GLU A 499 9.53 -0.22 -9.33
CA GLU A 499 8.51 0.44 -8.52
C GLU A 499 8.06 1.75 -9.19
N VAL A 500 6.82 2.15 -8.95
CA VAL A 500 6.23 3.33 -9.61
C VAL A 500 6.46 4.56 -8.74
N ARG A 501 7.38 5.43 -9.14
CA ARG A 501 7.71 6.69 -8.46
C ARG A 501 6.79 7.81 -8.89
N TRP A 502 6.39 8.61 -7.91
CA TRP A 502 5.62 9.84 -8.08
C TRP A 502 6.41 11.03 -7.57
N THR A 503 6.52 12.07 -8.41
CA THR A 503 7.02 13.39 -8.05
C THR A 503 5.89 14.40 -8.23
N LEU A 504 5.70 15.29 -7.27
CA LEU A 504 4.59 16.25 -7.28
C LEU A 504 5.03 17.58 -6.65
N VAL A 505 4.77 18.68 -7.33
CA VAL A 505 4.98 20.04 -6.85
C VAL A 505 3.63 20.75 -6.76
N SER A 506 3.39 21.43 -5.64
CA SER A 506 2.21 22.25 -5.41
C SER A 506 2.58 23.73 -5.41
N THR A 507 1.95 24.47 -6.32
CA THR A 507 2.14 25.90 -6.53
C THR A 507 0.96 26.65 -5.92
N LEU A 508 1.23 27.57 -5.01
CA LEU A 508 0.23 28.40 -4.34
C LEU A 508 0.49 29.87 -4.64
N GLY A 509 -0.51 30.55 -5.23
CA GLY A 509 -0.38 31.96 -5.60
C GLY A 509 0.74 32.22 -6.62
N GLY A 510 0.99 31.26 -7.52
CA GLY A 510 2.05 31.35 -8.55
C GLY A 510 3.45 31.02 -8.05
N VAL A 511 3.62 30.67 -6.76
CA VAL A 511 4.91 30.32 -6.18
C VAL A 511 4.89 28.84 -5.77
N ASP A 512 5.91 28.09 -6.16
CA ASP A 512 6.10 26.72 -5.68
C ASP A 512 6.33 26.73 -4.17
N ARG A 513 5.61 25.87 -3.46
CA ARG A 513 5.68 25.81 -1.99
C ARG A 513 6.03 24.43 -1.50
N TRP A 514 5.32 23.43 -1.99
CA TRP A 514 5.42 22.08 -1.47
C TRP A 514 5.87 21.14 -2.57
N ALA A 515 6.75 20.23 -2.22
CA ALA A 515 7.18 19.15 -3.08
C ALA A 515 6.88 17.80 -2.40
N SER A 516 6.73 16.75 -3.20
CA SER A 516 6.36 15.42 -2.72
C SER A 516 6.99 14.33 -3.56
N GLU A 517 7.55 13.34 -2.88
CA GLU A 517 8.23 12.19 -3.46
C GLU A 517 7.66 10.92 -2.84
N GLY A 518 7.17 9.99 -3.67
CA GLY A 518 6.52 8.79 -3.15
C GLY A 518 6.50 7.62 -4.12
N ILE A 519 5.98 6.49 -3.63
CA ILE A 519 5.87 5.22 -4.34
C ILE A 519 4.41 4.78 -4.37
N GLN A 520 3.93 4.37 -5.55
CA GLN A 520 2.65 3.67 -5.68
C GLN A 520 2.82 2.22 -5.22
N VAL A 521 2.27 1.90 -4.05
CA VAL A 521 2.41 0.60 -3.42
C VAL A 521 1.58 -0.43 -4.17
N GLY A 522 2.15 -1.60 -4.43
CA GLY A 522 1.53 -2.65 -5.25
C GLY A 522 1.72 -2.45 -6.75
N GLY A 523 2.48 -1.45 -7.18
CA GLY A 523 2.88 -1.27 -8.57
C GLY A 523 1.80 -0.70 -9.49
N VAL A 524 1.90 -1.02 -10.77
CA VAL A 524 1.12 -0.42 -11.87
C VAL A 524 -0.39 -0.53 -11.62
N ARG A 525 -1.05 0.62 -11.61
CA ARG A 525 -2.47 0.81 -11.33
C ARG A 525 -3.01 0.19 -10.03
N ALA A 526 -2.18 -0.11 -9.04
CA ALA A 526 -2.63 -0.71 -7.79
C ALA A 526 -3.57 0.19 -6.98
N ARG A 527 -4.63 -0.39 -6.42
CA ARG A 527 -5.63 0.32 -5.58
C ARG A 527 -5.08 0.84 -4.27
N TRP A 528 -3.94 0.33 -3.80
CA TRP A 528 -3.32 0.79 -2.56
C TRP A 528 -3.18 2.31 -2.54
N GLY A 529 -2.65 2.91 -3.61
CA GLY A 529 -2.34 4.35 -3.69
C GLY A 529 -0.86 4.63 -3.51
N VAL A 530 -0.53 5.89 -3.24
CA VAL A 530 0.85 6.41 -3.19
C VAL A 530 1.17 6.90 -1.79
N VAL A 531 2.27 6.41 -1.22
CA VAL A 531 2.80 6.85 0.08
C VAL A 531 4.19 7.43 -0.12
N GLY A 532 4.53 8.45 0.66
CA GLY A 532 5.80 9.14 0.50
C GLY A 532 5.98 10.27 1.49
N VAL A 533 6.89 11.18 1.15
CA VAL A 533 7.24 12.35 1.94
C VAL A 533 6.85 13.63 1.21
N TRP A 534 6.33 14.60 1.96
CA TRP A 534 6.15 15.97 1.50
C TRP A 534 7.08 16.90 2.28
N SER A 535 7.60 17.93 1.61
CA SER A 535 8.50 18.93 2.20
C SER A 535 8.32 20.28 1.53
N ASP A 536 8.92 21.34 2.09
CA ASP A 536 9.12 22.60 1.37
C ASP A 536 9.87 22.35 0.05
N VAL A 537 9.58 23.11 -1.00
CA VAL A 537 10.27 22.96 -2.29
C VAL A 537 11.73 23.43 -2.21
N ASN A 538 12.05 24.38 -1.32
CA ASN A 538 13.38 24.98 -1.17
C ASN A 538 14.22 24.21 -0.13
N ARG A 539 14.34 22.91 -0.33
CA ARG A 539 14.80 21.90 0.65
C ARG A 539 16.19 22.14 1.25
N ASP A 540 17.05 22.88 0.57
CA ASP A 540 18.42 23.20 1.04
C ASP A 540 18.58 24.66 1.51
N GLU A 541 17.57 25.50 1.28
CA GLU A 541 17.63 26.93 1.58
C GLU A 541 16.86 27.29 2.86
N VAL A 542 15.90 26.45 3.23
CA VAL A 542 15.01 26.67 4.36
C VAL A 542 14.95 25.41 5.21
N ASP A 543 15.01 25.58 6.53
CA ASP A 543 14.70 24.52 7.51
C ASP A 543 13.18 24.25 7.53
N GLY A 544 12.63 23.88 6.38
CA GLY A 544 11.20 23.71 6.14
C GLY A 544 10.65 22.44 6.79
N PRO A 545 9.33 22.39 7.06
CA PRO A 545 8.71 21.20 7.59
C PRO A 545 8.77 20.04 6.58
N VAL A 546 8.82 18.82 7.11
CA VAL A 546 8.73 17.58 6.34
C VAL A 546 7.79 16.62 7.05
N GLY A 547 7.13 15.74 6.30
CA GLY A 547 6.31 14.70 6.90
C GLY A 547 5.76 13.70 5.89
N PRO A 548 5.11 12.63 6.35
CA PRO A 548 4.57 11.64 5.45
C PRO A 548 3.28 12.11 4.80
N PHE A 549 3.05 11.66 3.56
CA PHE A 549 1.76 11.77 2.89
C PHE A 549 1.27 10.40 2.41
N TYR A 550 -0.03 10.33 2.18
CA TYR A 550 -0.68 9.24 1.46
C TYR A 550 -1.75 9.81 0.53
N PHE A 551 -1.89 9.30 -0.68
CA PHE A 551 -3.09 9.55 -1.46
C PHE A 551 -3.56 8.31 -2.22
N PHE A 552 -4.87 8.16 -2.38
CA PHE A 552 -5.47 7.06 -3.12
C PHE A 552 -6.63 7.56 -3.99
N LYS A 553 -6.93 6.79 -5.03
CA LYS A 553 -7.90 7.17 -6.05
C LYS A 553 -9.32 6.92 -5.56
N THR A 554 -10.19 7.89 -5.80
CA THR A 554 -11.61 7.87 -5.39
C THR A 554 -12.56 7.82 -6.59
N SER A 555 -12.18 8.39 -7.73
CA SER A 555 -12.91 8.28 -8.99
C SER A 555 -11.98 8.49 -10.18
N TYR A 556 -12.39 7.97 -11.33
CA TYR A 556 -11.74 8.20 -12.63
C TYR A 556 -12.32 9.43 -13.32
#